data_AF-A0A8C0INP8-F1
#
_entry.id   AF-A0A8C0INP8-F1
#
_cell.length_a   1.000
_cell.length_b   1.000
_cell.length_c   1.000
_cell.angle_alpha   90.00
_cell.angle_beta   90.00
_cell.angle_gamma   90.00
#
_symmetry.space_group_name_H-M   'P 1'
#
loop_
_entity.id
_entity.type
_entity.pdbx_description
1 polymer ?
#
loop_
_entity_poly.entity_id
_entity_poly.type
_entity_poly.pdbx_seq_one_letter_code
_entity_poly.pdbx_strand_id
1 'polypeptide(L)'
;MTRQVSELRRQMEELQQIIKLRLQNLQDAAKDMKKFEAEVKILQAALEQAQATLTSPELGRLSLKEQLSHRQHLLSEMESLKPKVHAMQVCQSALRMPEEVVTSLQICHTALRLQEEASRLQHMAIQQCNIMQEAAVQYEQYEQEMKHLQQMIEGAHREIQDKPVATSNIQELQAQISRHEELAQKIKGYQDQIASLNSKCKMLTMKAKHATMLLTVTEVEGLSEGLEELDSELLPTHSAHPSVVMVRTELVSSLFIRCCLLFFVLFKPYHTANCHNAHCVLCFTDMFWKLQV
;
A
#
# COMPACT_ATOMS: atom_id res chain seq x y z
N MET A 1 -86.07 -22.46 5.74
CA MET A 1 -85.17 -21.59 6.51
C MET A 1 -83.97 -22.33 7.13
N THR A 2 -84.14 -23.51 7.75
CA THR A 2 -83.08 -24.25 8.46
C THR A 2 -81.82 -24.55 7.65
N ARG A 3 -81.97 -24.94 6.37
CA ARG A 3 -80.84 -25.24 5.46
C ARG A 3 -79.97 -24.01 5.13
N GLN A 4 -80.57 -22.83 5.03
CA GLN A 4 -79.83 -21.58 4.76
C GLN A 4 -79.00 -21.16 5.98
N VAL A 5 -79.57 -21.32 7.18
CA VAL A 5 -78.88 -21.01 8.44
C VAL A 5 -77.70 -21.96 8.68
N SER A 6 -77.84 -23.25 8.38
CA SER A 6 -76.74 -24.22 8.50
C SER A 6 -75.60 -23.93 7.51
N GLU A 7 -75.94 -23.52 6.29
CA GLU A 7 -74.94 -23.16 5.26
C GLU A 7 -74.19 -21.86 5.62
N LEU A 8 -74.90 -20.84 6.09
CA LEU A 8 -74.30 -19.60 6.61
C LEU A 8 -73.35 -19.87 7.79
N ARG A 9 -73.75 -20.77 8.70
CA ARG A 9 -72.90 -21.17 9.83
C ARG A 9 -71.62 -21.86 9.35
N ARG A 10 -71.72 -22.80 8.41
CA ARG A 10 -70.56 -23.46 7.79
C ARG A 10 -69.62 -22.45 7.14
N GLN A 11 -70.17 -21.51 6.35
CA GLN A 11 -69.39 -20.45 5.71
C GLN A 11 -68.70 -19.52 6.73
N MET A 12 -69.36 -19.19 7.83
CA MET A 12 -68.77 -18.41 8.92
C MET A 12 -67.62 -19.16 9.59
N GLU A 13 -67.79 -20.46 9.89
CA GLU A 13 -66.75 -21.31 10.48
C GLU A 13 -65.54 -21.44 9.53
N GLU A 14 -65.77 -21.63 8.24
CA GLU A 14 -64.71 -21.65 7.21
C GLU A 14 -63.96 -20.33 7.12
N LEU A 15 -64.69 -19.21 7.06
CA LEU A 15 -64.09 -17.88 7.03
C LEU A 15 -63.26 -17.61 8.29
N GLN A 16 -63.75 -18.00 9.46
CA GLN A 16 -63.00 -17.88 10.72
C GLN A 16 -61.69 -18.69 10.68
N GLN A 17 -61.70 -19.90 10.11
CA GLN A 17 -60.48 -20.69 9.97
C GLN A 17 -59.49 -20.06 8.98
N ILE A 18 -59.99 -19.55 7.84
CA ILE A 18 -59.15 -18.84 6.86
C ILE A 18 -58.52 -17.61 7.48
N ILE A 19 -59.28 -16.81 8.25
CA ILE A 19 -58.77 -15.62 8.93
C ILE A 19 -57.70 -15.99 9.94
N LYS A 20 -57.92 -17.03 10.76
CA LYS A 20 -56.92 -17.52 11.73
C LYS A 20 -55.62 -17.94 11.05
N LEU A 21 -55.71 -18.72 9.97
CA LEU A 21 -54.54 -19.16 9.21
C LEU A 21 -53.80 -17.96 8.58
N ARG A 22 -54.54 -17.01 7.98
CA ARG A 22 -53.95 -15.81 7.39
C ARG A 22 -53.25 -14.95 8.44
N LEU A 23 -53.86 -14.79 9.61
CA LEU A 23 -53.24 -14.06 10.72
C LEU A 23 -51.94 -14.73 11.17
N GLN A 24 -51.93 -16.06 11.30
CA GLN A 24 -50.72 -16.79 11.69
C GLN A 24 -49.60 -16.66 10.65
N ASN A 25 -49.93 -16.80 9.36
CA ASN A 25 -48.97 -16.60 8.27
C ASN A 25 -48.37 -15.18 8.27
N LEU A 26 -49.20 -14.16 8.52
CA LEU A 26 -48.74 -12.77 8.63
C LEU A 26 -47.83 -12.57 9.86
N GLN A 27 -48.15 -13.19 10.99
CA GLN A 27 -47.30 -13.13 12.19
C GLN A 27 -45.93 -13.77 11.94
N ASP A 28 -45.89 -14.91 11.25
CA ASP A 28 -44.63 -15.58 10.95
C ASP A 28 -43.81 -14.83 9.89
N ALA A 29 -44.46 -14.26 8.87
CA ALA A 29 -43.80 -13.36 7.91
C ALA A 29 -43.22 -12.11 8.61
N ALA A 30 -43.94 -11.52 9.56
CA ALA A 30 -43.45 -10.38 10.34
C ALA A 30 -42.25 -10.75 11.23
N LYS A 31 -42.22 -11.96 11.79
CA LYS A 31 -41.05 -12.44 12.56
C LYS A 31 -39.82 -12.60 11.67
N ASP A 32 -40.00 -13.16 10.47
CA ASP A 32 -38.87 -13.38 9.57
C ASP A 32 -38.35 -12.06 8.97
N MET A 33 -39.23 -11.10 8.70
CA MET A 33 -38.83 -9.73 8.33
C MET A 33 -37.98 -9.08 9.44
N LYS A 34 -38.39 -9.21 10.71
CA LYS A 34 -37.61 -8.68 11.85
C LYS A 34 -36.23 -9.32 11.98
N LYS A 35 -36.10 -10.61 11.70
CA LYS A 35 -34.79 -11.30 11.69
C LYS A 35 -33.92 -10.74 10.57
N PHE A 36 -34.48 -10.61 9.37
CA PHE A 36 -33.77 -10.01 8.25
C PHE A 36 -33.29 -8.58 8.55
N GLU A 37 -34.16 -7.75 9.13
CA GLU A 37 -33.80 -6.41 9.62
C GLU A 37 -32.64 -6.41 10.62
N ALA A 38 -32.59 -7.38 11.53
CA ALA A 38 -31.51 -7.50 12.50
C ALA A 38 -30.19 -7.85 11.80
N GLU A 39 -30.20 -8.82 10.88
CA GLU A 39 -28.99 -9.22 10.13
C GLU A 39 -28.46 -8.09 9.23
N VAL A 40 -29.34 -7.34 8.57
CA VAL A 40 -28.93 -6.16 7.77
C VAL A 40 -28.24 -5.12 8.66
N LYS A 41 -28.77 -4.85 9.86
CA LYS A 41 -28.14 -3.91 10.81
C LYS A 41 -26.79 -4.42 11.32
N ILE A 42 -26.67 -5.73 11.59
CA ILE A 42 -25.41 -6.35 12.00
C ILE A 42 -24.34 -6.19 10.92
N LEU A 43 -24.69 -6.46 9.66
CA LEU A 43 -23.78 -6.29 8.54
C LEU A 43 -23.38 -4.82 8.36
N GLN A 44 -24.35 -3.90 8.42
CA GLN A 44 -24.10 -2.47 8.30
C GLN A 44 -23.11 -1.97 9.37
N ALA A 45 -23.36 -2.28 10.65
CA ALA A 45 -22.49 -1.85 11.74
C ALA A 45 -21.05 -2.40 11.60
N ALA A 46 -20.93 -3.66 11.16
CA ALA A 46 -19.62 -4.26 10.93
C ALA A 46 -18.87 -3.61 9.76
N LEU A 47 -19.58 -3.19 8.72
CA LEU A 47 -19.00 -2.49 7.57
C LEU A 47 -18.56 -1.07 7.93
N GLU A 48 -19.38 -0.34 8.70
CA GLU A 48 -19.04 0.98 9.22
C GLU A 48 -17.79 0.93 10.12
N GLN A 49 -17.69 -0.08 10.99
CA GLN A 49 -16.49 -0.29 11.81
C GLN A 49 -15.24 -0.51 10.95
N ALA A 50 -15.33 -1.38 9.95
CA ALA A 50 -14.22 -1.66 9.05
C ALA A 50 -13.78 -0.43 8.24
N GLN A 51 -14.74 0.37 7.77
CA GLN A 51 -14.45 1.63 7.07
C GLN A 51 -13.75 2.62 7.99
N ALA A 52 -14.16 2.74 9.24
CA ALA A 52 -13.49 3.60 10.22
C ALA A 52 -12.02 3.20 10.42
N THR A 53 -11.72 1.89 10.50
CA THR A 53 -10.36 1.36 10.58
C THR A 53 -9.52 1.70 9.34
N LEU A 54 -10.13 1.77 8.16
CA LEU A 54 -9.48 2.14 6.89
C LEU A 54 -9.19 3.64 6.77
N THR A 55 -10.12 4.48 7.22
CA THR A 55 -10.04 5.94 7.10
C THR A 55 -9.30 6.62 8.25
N SER A 56 -8.73 5.85 9.18
CA SER A 56 -7.95 6.38 10.31
C SER A 56 -6.79 7.27 9.81
N PRO A 57 -6.81 8.59 10.10
CA PRO A 57 -5.77 9.51 9.64
C PRO A 57 -4.42 9.26 10.32
N GLU A 58 -4.39 8.53 11.44
CA GLU A 58 -3.17 8.13 12.12
C GLU A 58 -2.30 7.19 11.29
N LEU A 59 -2.89 6.46 10.33
CA LEU A 59 -2.16 5.47 9.53
C LEU A 59 -0.99 6.05 8.75
N GLY A 60 -1.10 7.31 8.34
CA GLY A 60 -0.05 7.97 7.57
C GLY A 60 1.23 8.25 8.33
N ARG A 61 1.18 8.21 9.67
CA ARG A 61 2.31 8.54 10.55
C ARG A 61 3.13 7.32 10.94
N LEU A 62 2.61 6.12 10.69
CA LEU A 62 3.19 4.84 11.06
C LEU A 62 4.27 4.39 10.05
N SER A 63 5.18 3.52 10.50
CA SER A 63 6.15 2.87 9.61
C SER A 63 5.45 1.92 8.64
N LEU A 64 6.12 1.58 7.52
CA LEU A 64 5.57 0.65 6.52
C LEU A 64 5.17 -0.70 7.12
N LYS A 65 5.92 -1.19 8.12
CA LYS A 65 5.67 -2.46 8.81
C LYS A 65 4.42 -2.38 9.71
N GLU A 66 4.24 -1.27 10.41
CA GLU A 66 3.05 -1.03 11.25
C GLU A 66 1.80 -0.77 10.40
N GLN A 67 1.95 -0.04 9.29
CA GLN A 67 0.89 0.13 8.29
C GLN A 67 0.45 -1.23 7.73
N LEU A 68 1.40 -2.10 7.39
CA LEU A 68 1.11 -3.45 6.94
C LEU A 68 0.38 -4.28 8.01
N SER A 69 0.82 -4.25 9.27
CA SER A 69 0.16 -4.99 10.34
C SER A 69 -1.27 -4.52 10.59
N HIS A 70 -1.52 -3.20 10.54
CA HIS A 70 -2.87 -2.66 10.67
C HIS A 70 -3.79 -3.13 9.55
N ARG A 71 -3.27 -3.20 8.32
CA ARG A 71 -4.04 -3.69 7.16
C ARG A 71 -4.26 -5.19 7.17
N GLN A 72 -3.30 -5.96 7.67
CA GLN A 72 -3.50 -7.39 7.92
C GLN A 72 -4.58 -7.63 8.99
N HIS A 73 -4.64 -6.79 10.02
CA HIS A 73 -5.74 -6.84 11.00
C HIS A 73 -7.09 -6.55 10.34
N LEU A 74 -7.20 -5.48 9.55
CA LEU A 74 -8.40 -5.19 8.77
C LEU A 74 -8.82 -6.37 7.88
N LEU A 75 -7.87 -7.04 7.21
CA LEU A 75 -8.19 -8.24 6.42
C LEU A 75 -8.85 -9.33 7.26
N SER A 76 -8.39 -9.54 8.50
CA SER A 76 -9.04 -10.47 9.42
C SER A 76 -10.46 -10.01 9.81
N GLU A 77 -10.69 -8.70 9.97
CA GLU A 77 -12.03 -8.15 10.17
C GLU A 77 -12.93 -8.38 8.95
N MET A 78 -12.39 -8.24 7.73
CA MET A 78 -13.12 -8.52 6.47
C MET A 78 -13.54 -9.98 6.34
N GLU A 79 -12.72 -10.91 6.81
CA GLU A 79 -13.09 -12.33 6.84
C GLU A 79 -14.31 -12.59 7.72
N SER A 80 -14.50 -11.80 8.79
CA SER A 80 -15.67 -11.86 9.65
C SER A 80 -16.96 -11.33 9.00
N LEU A 81 -16.87 -10.59 7.88
CA LEU A 81 -18.04 -10.11 7.13
C LEU A 81 -18.70 -11.23 6.33
N LYS A 82 -17.94 -12.22 5.84
CA LYS A 82 -18.47 -13.35 5.05
C LYS A 82 -19.64 -14.07 5.72
N PRO A 83 -19.53 -14.55 6.98
CA PRO A 83 -20.65 -15.22 7.63
C PRO A 83 -21.85 -14.28 7.87
N LYS A 84 -21.63 -12.96 8.06
CA LYS A 84 -22.70 -11.97 8.24
C LYS A 84 -23.48 -11.75 6.93
N VAL A 85 -22.77 -11.59 5.80
CA VAL A 85 -23.39 -11.53 4.47
C VAL A 85 -24.20 -12.79 4.19
N HIS A 86 -23.66 -13.96 4.53
CA HIS A 86 -24.37 -15.23 4.34
C HIS A 86 -25.62 -15.33 5.22
N ALA A 87 -25.56 -14.96 6.49
CA ALA A 87 -26.71 -14.96 7.40
C ALA A 87 -27.83 -14.04 6.92
N MET A 88 -27.48 -12.85 6.42
CA MET A 88 -28.41 -11.92 5.78
C MET A 88 -29.07 -12.54 4.53
N GLN A 89 -28.31 -13.20 3.65
CA GLN A 89 -28.85 -13.87 2.45
C GLN A 89 -29.80 -15.01 2.78
N VAL A 90 -29.48 -15.80 3.81
CA VAL A 90 -30.36 -16.85 4.33
C VAL A 90 -31.66 -16.26 4.85
N CYS A 91 -31.60 -15.14 5.58
CA CYS A 91 -32.82 -14.46 6.05
C CYS A 91 -33.64 -13.89 4.88
N GLN A 92 -33.00 -13.31 3.86
CA GLN A 92 -33.67 -12.78 2.68
C GLN A 92 -34.39 -13.87 1.88
N SER A 93 -33.73 -15.00 1.63
CA SER A 93 -34.31 -16.13 0.89
C SER A 93 -35.43 -16.84 1.67
N ALA A 94 -35.44 -16.75 3.00
CA ALA A 94 -36.48 -17.31 3.86
C ALA A 94 -37.76 -16.44 3.96
N LEU A 95 -37.77 -15.24 3.38
CA LEU A 95 -38.95 -14.37 3.39
C LEU A 95 -40.11 -15.01 2.64
N ARG A 96 -41.26 -15.18 3.31
CA ARG A 96 -42.48 -15.76 2.73
C ARG A 96 -43.27 -14.73 1.91
N MET A 97 -42.61 -14.09 0.96
CA MET A 97 -43.19 -13.03 0.12
C MET A 97 -42.95 -13.35 -1.36
N PRO A 98 -43.84 -12.92 -2.28
CA PRO A 98 -43.59 -13.01 -3.72
C PRO A 98 -42.31 -12.27 -4.11
N GLU A 99 -41.59 -12.79 -5.09
CA GLU A 99 -40.26 -12.30 -5.49
C GLU A 99 -40.31 -10.84 -6.00
N GLU A 100 -41.42 -10.45 -6.65
CA GLU A 100 -41.66 -9.07 -7.11
C GLU A 100 -41.81 -8.08 -5.95
N VAL A 101 -42.36 -8.55 -4.82
CA VAL A 101 -42.49 -7.74 -3.62
C VAL A 101 -41.15 -7.66 -2.90
N VAL A 102 -40.41 -8.77 -2.79
CA VAL A 102 -39.09 -8.79 -2.14
C VAL A 102 -38.11 -7.83 -2.82
N THR A 103 -38.06 -7.84 -4.15
CA THR A 103 -37.13 -7.01 -4.93
C THR A 103 -37.46 -5.52 -4.92
N SER A 104 -38.68 -5.12 -4.53
CA SER A 104 -39.10 -3.72 -4.40
C SER A 104 -38.95 -3.16 -2.98
N LEU A 105 -38.60 -4.00 -1.99
CA LEU A 105 -38.37 -3.55 -0.63
C LEU A 105 -37.04 -2.80 -0.49
N GLN A 106 -37.10 -1.60 0.08
CA GLN A 106 -35.92 -0.78 0.38
C GLN A 106 -34.86 -1.51 1.21
N ILE A 107 -35.29 -2.38 2.12
CA ILE A 107 -34.38 -3.19 2.93
C ILE A 107 -33.60 -4.21 2.10
N CYS A 108 -34.20 -4.78 1.05
CA CYS A 108 -33.53 -5.69 0.14
C CYS A 108 -32.52 -4.96 -0.75
N HIS A 109 -32.85 -3.75 -1.22
CA HIS A 109 -31.88 -2.89 -1.90
C HIS A 109 -30.70 -2.52 -0.99
N THR A 110 -30.98 -2.21 0.28
CA THR A 110 -29.94 -1.90 1.27
C THR A 110 -29.04 -3.11 1.52
N ALA A 111 -29.62 -4.30 1.69
CA ALA A 111 -28.89 -5.55 1.87
C ALA A 111 -27.96 -5.85 0.68
N LEU A 112 -28.45 -5.68 -0.55
CA LEU A 112 -27.66 -5.86 -1.76
C LEU A 112 -26.48 -4.89 -1.83
N ARG A 113 -26.74 -3.59 -1.61
CA ARG A 113 -25.68 -2.57 -1.56
C ARG A 113 -24.62 -2.89 -0.51
N LEU A 114 -25.02 -3.29 0.70
CA LEU A 114 -24.08 -3.66 1.76
C LEU A 114 -23.24 -4.90 1.39
N GLN A 115 -23.82 -5.87 0.68
CA GLN A 115 -23.08 -7.03 0.17
C GLN A 115 -22.04 -6.63 -0.89
N GLU A 116 -22.43 -5.77 -1.84
CA GLU A 116 -21.53 -5.24 -2.87
C GLU A 116 -20.39 -4.45 -2.23
N GLU A 117 -20.72 -3.59 -1.27
CA GLU A 117 -19.74 -2.77 -0.56
C GLU A 117 -18.79 -3.61 0.29
N ALA A 118 -19.28 -4.64 1.00
CA ALA A 118 -18.44 -5.59 1.70
C ALA A 118 -17.49 -6.33 0.75
N SER A 119 -17.98 -6.73 -0.41
CA SER A 119 -17.17 -7.40 -1.45
C SER A 119 -16.09 -6.46 -1.99
N ARG A 120 -16.46 -5.22 -2.33
CA ARG A 120 -15.55 -4.19 -2.81
C ARG A 120 -14.47 -3.89 -1.77
N LEU A 121 -14.87 -3.68 -0.52
CA LEU A 121 -13.96 -3.39 0.59
C LEU A 121 -12.95 -4.51 0.79
N GLN A 122 -13.40 -5.76 0.72
CA GLN A 122 -12.52 -6.92 0.80
C GLN A 122 -11.50 -6.94 -0.34
N HIS A 123 -11.93 -6.71 -1.59
CA HIS A 123 -11.03 -6.71 -2.74
C HIS A 123 -9.97 -5.60 -2.62
N MET A 124 -10.39 -4.41 -2.20
CA MET A 124 -9.49 -3.28 -1.93
C MET A 124 -8.49 -3.62 -0.83
N ALA A 125 -8.94 -4.18 0.30
CA ALA A 125 -8.07 -4.54 1.42
C ALA A 125 -7.03 -5.59 1.02
N ILE A 126 -7.41 -6.61 0.22
CA ILE A 126 -6.48 -7.63 -0.29
C ILE A 126 -5.43 -6.98 -1.19
N GLN A 127 -5.87 -6.19 -2.17
CA GLN A 127 -4.96 -5.53 -3.10
C GLN A 127 -3.95 -4.63 -2.37
N GLN A 128 -4.41 -3.85 -1.40
CA GLN A 128 -3.55 -2.98 -0.61
C GLN A 128 -2.54 -3.77 0.23
N CYS A 129 -2.95 -4.88 0.86
CA CYS A 129 -2.03 -5.72 1.60
C CYS A 129 -0.96 -6.34 0.71
N ASN A 130 -1.32 -6.80 -0.49
CA ASN A 130 -0.37 -7.36 -1.44
C ASN A 130 0.67 -6.32 -1.88
N ILE A 131 0.23 -5.11 -2.27
CA ILE A 131 1.13 -4.03 -2.65
C ILE A 131 2.06 -3.64 -1.49
N MET A 132 1.51 -3.55 -0.28
CA MET A 132 2.27 -3.16 0.91
C MET A 132 3.26 -4.25 1.34
N GLN A 133 2.88 -5.53 1.23
CA GLN A 133 3.75 -6.67 1.51
C GLN A 133 4.91 -6.72 0.50
N GLU A 134 4.65 -6.54 -0.79
CA GLU A 134 5.69 -6.42 -1.80
C GLU A 134 6.63 -5.25 -1.49
N ALA A 135 6.08 -4.08 -1.17
CA ALA A 135 6.87 -2.90 -0.82
C ALA A 135 7.75 -3.15 0.42
N ALA A 136 7.23 -3.84 1.44
CA ALA A 136 7.98 -4.18 2.65
C ALA A 136 9.14 -5.13 2.35
N VAL A 137 8.92 -6.18 1.55
CA VAL A 137 9.98 -7.12 1.15
C VAL A 137 11.06 -6.42 0.33
N GLN A 138 10.66 -5.61 -0.64
CA GLN A 138 11.59 -4.85 -1.48
C GLN A 138 12.37 -3.81 -0.66
N TYR A 139 11.73 -3.22 0.33
CA TYR A 139 12.39 -2.28 1.23
C TYR A 139 13.44 -2.97 2.12
N GLU A 140 13.13 -4.15 2.65
CA GLU A 140 14.09 -4.94 3.42
C GLU A 140 15.31 -5.35 2.56
N GLN A 141 15.07 -5.76 1.31
CA GLN A 141 16.14 -6.06 0.35
C GLN A 141 17.01 -4.82 0.07
N TYR A 142 16.40 -3.66 -0.14
CA TYR A 142 17.10 -2.39 -0.31
C TYR A 142 17.99 -2.07 0.91
N GLU A 143 17.49 -2.24 2.14
CA GLU A 143 18.29 -1.98 3.35
C GLU A 143 19.48 -2.94 3.48
N GLN A 144 19.32 -4.21 3.08
CA GLN A 144 20.41 -5.19 3.10
C GLN A 144 21.50 -4.83 2.06
N GLU A 145 21.10 -4.47 0.84
CA GLU A 145 22.02 -4.01 -0.20
C GLU A 145 22.78 -2.74 0.23
N MET A 146 22.08 -1.80 0.87
CA MET A 146 22.69 -0.58 1.40
C MET A 146 23.73 -0.87 2.48
N LYS A 147 23.41 -1.75 3.44
CA LYS A 147 24.36 -2.18 4.48
C LYS A 147 25.58 -2.87 3.89
N HIS A 148 25.39 -3.74 2.90
CA HIS A 148 26.50 -4.42 2.22
C HIS A 148 27.42 -3.42 1.51
N LEU A 149 26.84 -2.47 0.77
CA LEU A 149 27.59 -1.43 0.08
C LEU A 149 28.37 -0.55 1.07
N GLN A 150 27.75 -0.16 2.18
CA GLN A 150 28.41 0.62 3.22
C GLN A 150 29.63 -0.13 3.80
N GLN A 151 29.50 -1.43 4.07
CA GLN A 151 30.61 -2.26 4.55
C GLN A 151 31.75 -2.35 3.53
N MET A 152 31.42 -2.49 2.24
CA MET A 152 32.43 -2.51 1.17
C MET A 152 33.19 -1.18 1.08
N ILE A 153 32.47 -0.06 1.15
CA ILE A 153 33.06 1.29 1.15
C ILE A 153 33.96 1.49 2.38
N GLU A 154 33.52 1.08 3.57
CA GLU A 154 34.30 1.17 4.80
C GLU A 154 35.51 0.22 4.82
N GLY A 155 35.41 -0.93 4.14
CA GLY A 155 36.54 -1.82 3.88
C GLY A 155 37.59 -1.15 2.99
N ALA A 156 37.16 -0.57 1.86
CA ALA A 156 38.03 0.16 0.96
C ALA A 156 38.70 1.37 1.64
N HIS A 157 37.98 2.11 2.50
CA HIS A 157 38.58 3.19 3.30
C HIS A 157 39.70 2.69 4.22
N ARG A 158 39.48 1.56 4.91
CA ARG A 158 40.50 0.96 5.78
C ARG A 158 41.72 0.49 5.00
N GLU A 159 41.51 -0.15 3.84
CA GLU A 159 42.61 -0.57 2.96
C GLU A 159 43.51 0.61 2.52
N ILE A 160 42.92 1.78 2.28
CA ILE A 160 43.66 3.02 1.96
C ILE A 160 44.39 3.57 3.19
N GLN A 161 43.75 3.56 4.36
CA GLN A 161 44.28 4.19 5.57
C GLN A 161 45.42 3.38 6.22
N ASP A 162 45.35 2.04 6.18
CA ASP A 162 46.30 1.15 6.86
C ASP A 162 47.66 1.03 6.14
N LYS A 163 47.79 1.54 4.91
CA LYS A 163 49.04 1.52 4.13
C LYS A 163 49.42 2.93 3.65
N PRO A 164 49.94 3.80 4.54
CA PRO A 164 50.48 5.08 4.13
C PRO A 164 51.70 4.89 3.23
N VAL A 165 51.74 5.64 2.14
CA VAL A 165 52.72 5.54 1.06
C VAL A 165 54.08 6.09 1.53
N ALA A 166 55.07 5.22 1.71
CA ALA A 166 56.48 5.60 1.77
C ALA A 166 57.19 4.97 0.56
N THR A 167 57.75 5.79 -0.32
CA THR A 167 58.34 5.34 -1.60
C THR A 167 59.84 5.55 -1.63
N SER A 168 60.60 4.48 -1.86
CA SER A 168 62.04 4.54 -2.13
C SER A 168 62.48 3.78 -3.40
N ASN A 169 61.60 3.04 -4.10
CA ASN A 169 61.95 2.24 -5.30
C ASN A 169 60.85 2.27 -6.40
N ILE A 170 61.27 2.22 -7.68
CA ILE A 170 60.42 2.17 -8.89
C ILE A 170 59.50 0.93 -8.93
N GLN A 171 59.98 -0.24 -8.48
CA GLN A 171 59.17 -1.45 -8.44
C GLN A 171 58.01 -1.33 -7.43
N GLU A 172 58.24 -0.62 -6.32
CA GLU A 172 57.20 -0.34 -5.32
C GLU A 172 56.15 0.63 -5.87
N LEU A 173 56.58 1.61 -6.68
CA LEU A 173 55.73 2.53 -7.43
C LEU A 173 54.86 1.83 -8.49
N GLN A 174 55.42 0.88 -9.26
CA GLN A 174 54.63 0.11 -10.22
C GLN A 174 53.59 -0.79 -9.54
N ALA A 175 53.98 -1.48 -8.46
CA ALA A 175 53.04 -2.25 -7.65
C ALA A 175 51.97 -1.36 -7.00
N GLN A 176 52.29 -0.09 -6.72
CA GLN A 176 51.36 0.90 -6.22
C GLN A 176 50.35 1.36 -7.28
N ILE A 177 50.80 1.63 -8.51
CA ILE A 177 49.94 1.98 -9.65
C ILE A 177 48.90 0.87 -9.86
N SER A 178 49.33 -0.38 -9.94
CA SER A 178 48.41 -1.52 -10.14
C SER A 178 47.37 -1.66 -9.02
N ARG A 179 47.75 -1.40 -7.76
CA ARG A 179 46.81 -1.40 -6.62
C ARG A 179 45.79 -0.25 -6.70
N HIS A 180 46.21 0.94 -7.13
CA HIS A 180 45.30 2.08 -7.29
C HIS A 180 44.33 1.86 -8.46
N GLU A 181 44.79 1.21 -9.54
CA GLU A 181 43.92 0.81 -10.65
C GLU A 181 42.87 -0.21 -10.21
N GLU A 182 43.25 -1.23 -9.44
CA GLU A 182 42.30 -2.22 -8.90
C GLU A 182 41.24 -1.56 -7.99
N LEU A 183 41.67 -0.63 -7.14
CA LEU A 183 40.76 0.07 -6.24
C LEU A 183 39.86 1.07 -6.98
N ALA A 184 40.36 1.74 -8.02
CA ALA A 184 39.55 2.57 -8.91
C ALA A 184 38.46 1.74 -9.61
N GLN A 185 38.77 0.50 -9.99
CA GLN A 185 37.80 -0.43 -10.57
C GLN A 185 36.73 -0.86 -9.55
N LYS A 186 37.11 -1.10 -8.28
CA LYS A 186 36.16 -1.36 -7.18
C LYS A 186 35.23 -0.16 -6.93
N ILE A 187 35.78 1.06 -6.91
CA ILE A 187 35.00 2.30 -6.75
C ILE A 187 33.99 2.48 -7.87
N LYS A 188 34.39 2.20 -9.12
CA LYS A 188 33.46 2.23 -10.25
C LYS A 188 32.31 1.23 -10.07
N GLY A 189 32.61 0.02 -9.60
CA GLY A 189 31.58 -0.97 -9.24
C GLY A 189 30.62 -0.49 -8.14
N TYR A 190 31.11 0.24 -7.14
CA TYR A 190 30.26 0.84 -6.11
C TYR A 190 29.36 1.94 -6.68
N GLN A 191 29.86 2.77 -7.59
CA GLN A 191 29.06 3.80 -8.26
C GLN A 191 27.89 3.19 -9.06
N ASP A 192 28.16 2.11 -9.80
CA ASP A 192 27.12 1.40 -10.55
C ASP A 192 26.07 0.78 -9.61
N GLN A 193 26.49 0.25 -8.46
CA GLN A 193 25.58 -0.26 -7.42
C GLN A 193 24.72 0.86 -6.81
N ILE A 194 25.31 2.03 -6.52
CA ILE A 194 24.57 3.21 -6.02
C ILE A 194 23.51 3.66 -7.05
N ALA A 195 23.86 3.72 -8.33
CA ALA A 195 22.93 4.10 -9.39
C ALA A 195 21.75 3.11 -9.50
N SER A 196 22.02 1.81 -9.42
CA SER A 196 21.00 0.76 -9.38
C SER A 196 20.07 0.89 -8.16
N LEU A 197 20.65 1.09 -6.97
CA LEU A 197 19.91 1.33 -5.72
C LEU A 197 19.03 2.59 -5.79
N ASN A 198 19.52 3.67 -6.39
CA ASN A 198 18.74 4.88 -6.61
C ASN A 198 17.52 4.65 -7.51
N SER A 199 17.69 3.88 -8.58
CA SER A 199 16.56 3.49 -9.46
C SER A 199 15.52 2.67 -8.70
N LYS A 200 15.95 1.68 -7.90
CA LYS A 200 15.05 0.89 -7.03
C LYS A 200 14.28 1.78 -6.05
N CYS A 201 14.95 2.76 -5.42
CA CYS A 201 14.31 3.69 -4.49
C CYS A 201 13.21 4.54 -5.16
N LYS A 202 13.45 5.01 -6.39
CA LYS A 202 12.44 5.75 -7.18
C LYS A 202 11.20 4.89 -7.43
N MET A 203 11.39 3.64 -7.85
CA MET A 203 10.28 2.70 -8.09
C MET A 203 9.48 2.40 -6.82
N LEU A 204 10.14 2.16 -5.69
CA LEU A 204 9.45 1.91 -4.42
C LEU A 204 8.65 3.12 -3.94
N THR A 205 9.16 4.33 -4.17
CA THR A 205 8.45 5.56 -3.86
C THR A 205 7.17 5.69 -4.69
N MET A 206 7.24 5.36 -5.99
CA MET A 206 6.07 5.35 -6.87
C MET A 206 5.03 4.32 -6.44
N LYS A 207 5.46 3.09 -6.11
CA LYS A 207 4.55 2.05 -5.59
C LYS A 207 3.86 2.47 -4.29
N ALA A 208 4.59 3.09 -3.37
CA ALA A 208 4.03 3.60 -2.13
C ALA A 208 2.99 4.70 -2.39
N LYS A 209 3.28 5.66 -3.27
CA LYS A 209 2.31 6.71 -3.67
C LYS A 209 1.05 6.12 -4.30
N HIS A 210 1.20 5.14 -5.19
CA HIS A 210 0.05 4.46 -5.80
C HIS A 210 -0.80 3.72 -4.77
N ALA A 211 -0.20 3.06 -3.78
CA ALA A 211 -0.92 2.44 -2.67
C ALA A 211 -1.69 3.47 -1.84
N THR A 212 -1.08 4.64 -1.57
CA THR A 212 -1.74 5.78 -0.89
C THR A 212 -2.88 6.37 -1.72
N MET A 213 -2.76 6.44 -3.04
CA MET A 213 -3.85 6.92 -3.91
C MET A 213 -5.04 5.96 -3.95
N LEU A 214 -4.79 4.64 -3.99
CA LEU A 214 -5.83 3.61 -3.85
C LEU A 214 -6.53 3.65 -2.48
N LEU A 215 -6.00 4.42 -1.53
CA LEU A 215 -6.56 4.61 -0.21
C LEU A 215 -7.47 5.83 -0.07
N THR A 216 -7.35 6.84 -0.93
CA THR A 216 -8.11 8.10 -0.85
C THR A 216 -9.35 8.10 -1.74
N VAL A 217 -9.96 6.94 -1.99
CA VAL A 217 -11.20 6.85 -2.77
C VAL A 217 -12.38 7.36 -1.93
N THR A 218 -12.54 8.68 -1.87
CA THR A 218 -13.86 9.30 -1.81
C THR A 218 -14.43 9.24 -3.23
N GLU A 219 -15.26 8.23 -3.53
CA GLU A 219 -16.12 8.30 -4.70
C GLU A 219 -17.13 9.44 -4.50
N VAL A 220 -16.99 10.50 -5.27
CA VAL A 220 -18.14 11.26 -5.76
C VAL A 220 -18.19 11.01 -7.26
N GLU A 221 -19.31 10.47 -7.71
CA GLU A 221 -19.60 10.10 -9.09
C GLU A 221 -19.42 11.29 -10.07
N GLY A 222 -18.78 11.03 -11.22
CA GLY A 222 -19.00 11.77 -12.46
C GLY A 222 -17.80 12.53 -13.02
N LEU A 223 -17.46 12.21 -14.28
CA LEU A 223 -16.62 12.96 -15.23
C LEU A 223 -15.11 12.94 -14.86
N SER A 224 -14.13 12.79 -15.75
CA SER A 224 -14.03 12.73 -17.21
C SER A 224 -12.60 12.23 -17.49
N GLU A 225 -12.43 11.60 -18.65
CA GLU A 225 -11.14 11.33 -19.26
C GLU A 225 -10.24 12.59 -19.32
N GLY A 226 -8.93 12.37 -19.13
CA GLY A 226 -7.84 13.21 -19.64
C GLY A 226 -7.41 14.41 -18.78
N LEU A 227 -6.14 14.41 -18.35
CA LEU A 227 -5.18 15.54 -18.40
C LEU A 227 -3.83 15.01 -17.87
N GLU A 228 -2.86 14.73 -18.74
CA GLU A 228 -1.73 15.61 -19.11
C GLU A 228 -0.87 16.08 -17.92
N GLU A 229 0.44 15.96 -18.13
CA GLU A 229 1.51 16.58 -17.36
C GLU A 229 1.13 17.96 -16.84
N LEU A 230 1.32 18.21 -15.54
CA LEU A 230 1.48 19.56 -15.02
C LEU A 230 2.34 19.52 -13.76
N ASP A 231 3.60 19.85 -13.99
CA ASP A 231 4.44 20.57 -13.04
C ASP A 231 3.88 22.00 -12.92
N SER A 232 3.24 22.31 -11.80
CA SER A 232 3.21 23.63 -11.15
C SER A 232 2.26 23.59 -9.96
N GLU A 233 2.74 24.16 -8.87
CA GLU A 233 2.09 24.38 -7.58
C GLU A 233 0.59 24.67 -7.67
N LEU A 234 -0.20 23.93 -6.88
CA LEU A 234 -1.26 24.46 -6.02
C LEU A 234 -1.78 23.32 -5.13
N LEU A 235 -1.47 23.43 -3.83
CA LEU A 235 -1.91 22.50 -2.78
C LEU A 235 -3.43 22.43 -2.66
N PRO A 236 -3.95 21.26 -2.25
CA PRO A 236 -4.77 21.22 -1.04
C PRO A 236 -4.03 20.47 0.08
N THR A 237 -3.71 21.22 1.14
CA THR A 237 -3.51 20.76 2.52
C THR A 237 -2.65 19.52 2.77
N HIS A 238 -1.37 19.77 3.08
CA HIS A 238 -0.49 18.99 3.94
C HIS A 238 -1.07 17.67 4.53
N SER A 239 -0.82 16.54 3.87
CA SER A 239 -0.36 15.37 4.63
C SER A 239 1.17 15.39 4.61
N ALA A 240 1.73 16.02 5.63
CA ALA A 240 3.13 15.84 5.95
C ALA A 240 3.35 14.34 6.18
N HIS A 241 3.93 13.65 5.20
CA HIS A 241 4.58 12.35 5.37
C HIS A 241 6.09 12.56 5.34
N PRO A 242 6.70 13.01 6.45
CA PRO A 242 8.08 13.44 6.48
C PRO A 242 9.03 12.26 6.74
N SER A 243 8.53 11.17 7.33
CA SER A 243 9.40 10.29 8.11
C SER A 243 10.11 9.20 7.32
N VAL A 244 9.61 8.80 6.14
CA VAL A 244 10.25 7.70 5.40
C VAL A 244 11.07 8.23 4.21
N VAL A 245 10.66 9.31 3.53
CA VAL A 245 11.38 9.78 2.34
C VAL A 245 12.61 10.63 2.69
N MET A 246 12.52 11.55 3.67
CA MET A 246 13.62 12.49 3.95
C MET A 246 14.87 11.84 4.56
N VAL A 247 14.73 10.81 5.40
CA VAL A 247 15.90 10.14 6.01
C VAL A 247 16.70 9.31 4.97
N ARG A 248 16.09 8.95 3.83
CA ARG A 248 16.67 8.03 2.83
C ARG A 248 17.49 8.71 1.74
N THR A 249 17.12 9.91 1.31
CA THR A 249 17.94 10.69 0.36
C THR A 249 19.27 11.09 0.99
N GLU A 250 19.28 11.49 2.26
CA GLU A 250 20.51 11.91 2.94
C GLU A 250 21.55 10.79 3.08
N LEU A 251 21.11 9.55 3.27
CA LEU A 251 22.00 8.41 3.50
C LEU A 251 22.65 7.91 2.19
N VAL A 252 21.92 7.91 1.08
CA VAL A 252 22.50 7.63 -0.25
C VAL A 252 23.42 8.77 -0.69
N SER A 253 23.04 10.02 -0.46
CA SER A 253 23.91 11.19 -0.70
C SER A 253 25.19 11.11 0.14
N SER A 254 25.11 10.68 1.40
CA SER A 254 26.27 10.50 2.28
C SER A 254 27.22 9.40 1.79
N LEU A 255 26.70 8.23 1.37
CA LEU A 255 27.52 7.18 0.76
C LEU A 255 28.19 7.64 -0.54
N PHE A 256 27.46 8.40 -1.37
CA PHE A 256 28.00 8.97 -2.60
C PHE A 256 29.13 9.95 -2.33
N ILE A 257 28.95 10.88 -1.38
CA ILE A 257 29.98 11.83 -0.94
C ILE A 257 31.23 11.09 -0.45
N ARG A 258 31.06 10.03 0.37
CA ARG A 258 32.19 9.19 0.82
C ARG A 258 32.89 8.49 -0.35
N CYS A 259 32.14 8.02 -1.35
CA CYS A 259 32.70 7.40 -2.56
C CYS A 259 33.48 8.41 -3.42
N CYS A 260 33.00 9.66 -3.53
CA CYS A 260 33.72 10.76 -4.20
C CYS A 260 34.99 11.16 -3.45
N LEU A 261 34.94 11.19 -2.10
CA LEU A 261 36.11 11.48 -1.26
C LEU A 261 37.18 10.39 -1.39
N LEU A 262 36.80 9.11 -1.44
CA LEU A 262 37.71 8.00 -1.75
C LEU A 262 38.45 8.21 -3.07
N PHE A 263 37.70 8.53 -4.12
CA PHE A 263 38.27 8.80 -5.44
C PHE A 263 39.24 9.99 -5.38
N PHE A 264 38.86 11.06 -4.69
CA PHE A 264 39.73 12.24 -4.53
C PHE A 264 41.02 11.91 -3.78
N VAL A 265 40.96 11.13 -2.69
CA VAL A 265 42.14 10.73 -1.90
C VAL A 265 43.09 9.85 -2.71
N LEU A 266 42.57 8.95 -3.55
CA LEU A 266 43.38 8.08 -4.41
C LEU A 266 44.12 8.81 -5.52
N PHE A 267 43.53 9.88 -6.06
CA PHE A 267 44.12 10.64 -7.17
C PHE A 267 44.88 11.90 -6.73
N LYS A 268 44.76 12.31 -5.45
CA LYS A 268 45.55 13.41 -4.85
C LYS A 268 47.07 13.29 -5.05
N PRO A 269 47.73 12.12 -4.90
CA PRO A 269 49.17 11.99 -5.11
C PRO A 269 49.60 12.10 -6.59
N TYR A 270 48.71 11.84 -7.56
CA TYR A 270 48.99 11.99 -9.00
C TYR A 270 48.84 13.44 -9.49
N HIS A 271 47.98 14.23 -8.82
CA HIS A 271 47.67 15.59 -9.22
C HIS A 271 48.81 16.59 -8.97
N THR A 272 49.72 16.29 -8.04
CA THR A 272 50.95 17.08 -7.82
C THR A 272 52.07 16.77 -8.81
N ALA A 273 51.96 15.70 -9.61
CA ALA A 273 53.03 15.27 -10.51
C ALA A 273 52.74 15.48 -12.02
N ASN A 274 51.48 15.64 -12.45
CA ASN A 274 51.16 15.89 -13.87
C ASN A 274 49.79 16.59 -14.05
N CYS A 275 49.76 17.92 -13.88
CA CYS A 275 48.63 18.73 -14.34
C CYS A 275 48.69 18.88 -15.86
N HIS A 276 47.97 18.04 -16.62
CA HIS A 276 47.54 18.34 -18.00
C HIS A 276 46.33 17.53 -18.52
N ASN A 277 45.69 16.65 -17.74
CA ASN A 277 44.53 15.90 -18.22
C ASN A 277 43.20 16.58 -17.86
N ALA A 278 42.71 17.43 -18.78
CA ALA A 278 41.39 18.09 -18.72
C ALA A 278 40.21 17.12 -18.52
N HIS A 279 40.42 15.83 -18.84
CA HIS A 279 39.42 14.76 -18.68
C HIS A 279 39.03 14.48 -17.22
N CYS A 280 39.93 14.68 -16.26
CA CYS A 280 39.64 14.45 -14.83
C CYS A 280 38.76 15.56 -14.22
N VAL A 281 38.96 16.81 -14.65
CA VAL A 281 38.15 17.97 -14.20
C VAL A 281 36.75 17.92 -14.82
N LEU A 282 36.64 17.43 -16.07
CA LEU A 282 35.36 17.21 -16.75
C LEU A 282 34.52 16.11 -16.10
N CYS A 283 35.12 14.99 -15.67
CA CYS A 283 34.39 13.97 -14.90
C CYS A 283 33.89 14.52 -13.55
N PHE A 284 34.63 15.41 -12.89
CA PHE A 284 34.21 15.99 -11.61
C PHE A 284 33.04 16.98 -11.77
N THR A 285 33.04 17.75 -12.86
CA THR A 285 31.97 18.72 -13.16
C THR A 285 30.70 18.05 -13.72
N ASP A 286 30.84 17.01 -14.55
CA ASP A 286 29.69 16.22 -15.03
C ASP A 286 29.03 15.40 -13.92
N MET A 287 29.81 14.98 -12.91
CA MET A 287 29.34 14.28 -11.71
C MET A 287 28.62 15.22 -10.73
N PHE A 288 29.00 16.50 -10.66
CA PHE A 288 28.29 17.52 -9.89
C PHE A 288 26.98 17.94 -10.56
N TRP A 289 26.94 17.98 -11.90
CA TRP A 289 25.76 18.37 -12.67
C TRP A 289 24.65 17.30 -12.64
N LYS A 290 25.01 16.01 -12.67
CA LYS A 290 24.06 14.89 -12.47
C LYS A 290 23.52 14.76 -11.04
N LEU A 291 24.01 15.57 -10.11
CA LEU A 291 23.60 15.58 -8.70
C LEU A 291 22.41 16.52 -8.41
N GLN A 292 22.06 17.41 -9.34
CA GLN A 292 21.09 18.50 -9.14
C GLN A 292 19.73 18.25 -9.82
N VAL A 293 19.53 17.06 -10.43
CA VAL A 293 18.31 16.60 -11.14
C VAL A 293 17.92 15.21 -10.65
#